data_AF-A0AAV3SKQ8-F1
#
_entry.id   AF-A0AAV3SKQ8-F1
#
_cell.length_a   1.000
_cell.length_b   1.000
_cell.length_c   1.000
_cell.angle_alpha   90.00
_cell.angle_beta   90.00
_cell.angle_gamma   90.00
#
_symmetry.space_group_name_H-M   'P 1'
#
loop_
_entity.id
_entity.type
_entity.pdbx_description
1 polymer ?
#
loop_
_entity_poly.entity_id
_entity_poly.type
_entity_poly.pdbx_seq_one_letter_code
_entity_poly.pdbx_strand_id
1 'polypeptide(L)'
;MSIEPGNTSTTGPLAATGIIQQTRTSDIDLAPDFRAEWRERIQTIREHTLEAEDVREMLDAEDVSRHGDQSFVVDGTTSVRWGSRAAFVADIAAASLLKERVTGWAEFEWDRQRSMLLGLRLCLDRCPSCDSAVDITESRVDPCCQKPHLMAQSVCADCGAALADAAVVDHGKDESIRLRLLQS
;
A
#
# COMPACT_ATOMS: atom_id res chain seq x y z
N MET A 1 20.81 -29.85 19.40
CA MET A 1 21.21 -28.69 18.57
C MET A 1 19.93 -27.92 18.28
N SER A 2 19.57 -27.03 19.21
CA SER A 2 18.33 -26.27 19.16
C SER A 2 18.56 -25.06 18.26
N ILE A 3 17.77 -24.94 17.20
CA ILE A 3 17.71 -23.73 16.39
C ILE A 3 16.85 -22.76 17.20
N GLU A 4 17.46 -21.70 17.74
CA GLU A 4 16.68 -20.59 18.29
C GLU A 4 15.90 -19.92 17.16
N PRO A 5 14.59 -19.67 17.31
CA PRO A 5 13.88 -18.86 16.34
C PRO A 5 14.44 -17.44 16.43
N GLY A 6 15.08 -16.98 15.35
CA GLY A 6 15.50 -15.59 15.21
C GLY A 6 14.30 -14.68 15.44
N ASN A 7 14.39 -13.87 16.48
CA ASN A 7 13.34 -12.95 16.90
C ASN A 7 13.31 -11.75 15.93
N THR A 8 12.63 -11.89 14.78
CA THR A 8 12.36 -10.77 13.87
C THR A 8 11.18 -9.96 14.39
N SER A 9 11.43 -9.15 15.42
CA SER A 9 10.46 -8.17 15.90
C SER A 9 10.18 -7.15 14.79
N THR A 10 8.93 -7.03 14.37
CA THR A 10 8.46 -5.99 13.43
C THR A 10 8.78 -4.61 13.99
N THR A 11 9.84 -3.93 13.52
CA THR A 11 10.37 -2.68 14.13
C THR A 11 10.19 -1.46 13.22
N GLY A 12 9.21 -1.49 12.31
CA GLY A 12 8.91 -0.39 11.38
C GLY A 12 7.98 0.68 11.97
N PRO A 13 7.92 1.90 11.39
CA PRO A 13 7.06 2.98 11.86
C PRO A 13 5.58 2.57 11.92
N LEU A 14 5.09 1.82 10.93
CA LEU A 14 3.70 1.32 10.91
C LEU A 14 3.42 0.29 12.01
N ALA A 15 4.42 -0.51 12.41
CA ALA A 15 4.27 -1.48 13.48
C ALA A 15 4.27 -0.79 14.85
N ALA A 16 5.14 0.21 15.03
CA ALA A 16 5.22 1.00 16.26
C ALA A 16 3.93 1.77 16.56
N THR A 17 3.17 2.14 15.52
CA THR A 17 1.90 2.87 15.65
C THR A 17 0.66 1.96 15.57
N GLY A 18 0.84 0.63 15.59
CA GLY A 18 -0.26 -0.32 15.57
C GLY A 18 -1.10 -0.31 14.29
N ILE A 19 -0.51 0.05 13.14
CA ILE A 19 -1.17 -0.02 11.82
C ILE A 19 -1.11 -1.44 11.28
N ILE A 20 0.02 -2.10 11.52
CA ILE A 20 0.25 -3.50 11.13
C ILE A 20 0.55 -4.35 12.36
N GLN A 21 0.21 -5.63 12.26
CA GLN A 21 0.50 -6.65 13.25
C GLN A 21 1.19 -7.85 12.59
N GLN A 22 2.09 -8.49 13.32
CA GLN A 22 2.75 -9.71 12.85
C GLN A 22 1.75 -10.88 12.96
N THR A 23 1.51 -11.57 11.85
CA THR A 23 0.64 -12.76 11.83
C THR A 23 1.46 -14.03 11.92
N ARG A 24 2.63 -14.04 11.26
CA ARG A 24 3.63 -15.11 11.27
C ARG A 24 5.02 -14.47 11.27
N THR A 25 6.06 -15.25 11.54
CA THR A 25 7.45 -14.74 11.58
C THR A 25 7.84 -13.99 10.31
N SER A 26 7.32 -14.39 9.15
CA SER A 26 7.63 -13.81 7.84
C SER A 26 6.46 -13.12 7.15
N ASP A 27 5.37 -12.83 7.87
CA ASP A 27 4.19 -12.17 7.30
C ASP A 27 3.52 -11.20 8.28
N ILE A 28 2.81 -10.23 7.71
CA ILE A 28 2.12 -9.17 8.45
C ILE A 28 0.74 -8.93 7.85
N ASP A 29 -0.15 -8.44 8.69
CA ASP A 29 -1.46 -7.97 8.27
C ASP A 29 -1.80 -6.64 8.96
N LEU A 30 -2.87 -6.00 8.53
CA LEU A 30 -3.39 -4.80 9.19
C LEU A 30 -3.87 -5.13 10.60
N ALA A 31 -3.63 -4.21 11.52
CA ALA A 31 -4.31 -4.25 12.80
C ALA A 31 -5.83 -4.11 12.58
N PRO A 32 -6.68 -4.87 13.30
CA PRO A 32 -8.12 -4.87 13.10
C PRO A 32 -8.76 -3.47 13.15
N ASP A 33 -8.33 -2.63 14.11
CA ASP A 33 -8.88 -1.27 14.27
C ASP A 33 -8.51 -0.37 13.10
N PHE A 34 -7.25 -0.43 12.63
CA PHE A 34 -6.83 0.30 11.43
C PHE A 34 -7.60 -0.18 10.19
N ARG A 35 -7.81 -1.49 10.04
CA ARG A 35 -8.61 -2.06 8.93
C ARG A 35 -10.04 -1.51 8.94
N ALA A 36 -10.68 -1.47 10.11
CA ALA A 36 -12.05 -0.98 10.25
C ALA A 36 -12.14 0.51 9.88
N GLU A 37 -11.29 1.34 10.45
CA GLU A 37 -11.28 2.78 10.18
C GLU A 37 -10.90 3.11 8.73
N TRP A 38 -9.95 2.38 8.15
CA TRP A 38 -9.60 2.54 6.75
C TRP A 38 -10.76 2.19 5.82
N ARG A 39 -11.50 1.12 6.14
CA ARG A 39 -12.71 0.75 5.39
C ARG A 39 -13.78 1.82 5.47
N GLU A 40 -14.03 2.39 6.65
CA GLU A 40 -15.00 3.48 6.82
C GLU A 40 -14.57 4.73 6.03
N ARG A 41 -13.29 5.11 6.11
CA ARG A 41 -12.75 6.25 5.36
C ARG A 41 -12.85 6.05 3.85
N ILE A 42 -12.59 4.83 3.36
CA ILE A 42 -12.80 4.45 1.96
C ILE A 42 -14.27 4.62 1.55
N GLN A 43 -15.22 4.19 2.38
CA GLN A 43 -16.65 4.30 2.10
C GLN A 43 -17.10 5.75 1.99
N THR A 44 -16.58 6.64 2.83
CA THR A 44 -16.84 8.08 2.71
C THR A 44 -16.22 8.64 1.43
N ILE A 45 -14.92 8.40 1.19
CA ILE A 45 -14.19 9.01 0.08
C ILE A 45 -14.71 8.55 -1.29
N ARG A 46 -15.09 7.28 -1.45
CA ARG A 46 -15.56 6.76 -2.75
C ARG A 46 -16.81 7.47 -3.26
N GLU A 47 -17.62 8.05 -2.36
CA GLU A 47 -18.85 8.79 -2.66
C GLU A 47 -18.58 10.19 -3.20
N HIS A 48 -17.34 10.67 -3.09
CA HIS A 48 -16.92 11.99 -3.56
C HIS A 48 -16.09 11.90 -4.83
N THR A 49 -16.14 12.98 -5.62
CA THR A 49 -15.16 13.21 -6.68
C THR A 49 -13.88 13.71 -6.03
N LEU A 50 -12.79 12.96 -6.21
CA LEU A 50 -11.47 13.34 -5.75
C LEU A 50 -10.87 14.34 -6.73
N GLU A 51 -10.26 15.40 -6.23
CA GLU A 51 -9.66 16.49 -6.98
C GLU A 51 -8.13 16.51 -6.85
N ALA A 52 -7.47 17.42 -7.58
CA ALA A 52 -6.03 17.61 -7.45
C ALA A 52 -5.62 18.04 -6.03
N GLU A 53 -6.52 18.72 -5.33
CA GLU A 53 -6.32 19.16 -3.94
C GLU A 53 -6.18 17.98 -2.96
N ASP A 54 -6.97 16.91 -3.14
CA ASP A 54 -6.84 15.70 -2.30
C ASP A 54 -5.48 15.04 -2.48
N VAL A 55 -4.95 15.06 -3.72
CA VAL A 55 -3.60 14.58 -4.02
C VAL A 55 -2.56 15.50 -3.39
N ARG A 56 -2.70 16.82 -3.60
CA ARG A 56 -1.78 17.81 -3.04
C ARG A 56 -1.66 17.66 -1.53
N GLU A 57 -2.80 17.52 -0.85
CA GLU A 57 -2.82 17.21 0.58
C GLU A 57 -2.14 15.87 0.84
N MET A 58 -2.59 14.77 0.22
CA MET A 58 -2.05 13.43 0.44
C MET A 58 -0.51 13.36 0.35
N LEU A 59 0.07 14.08 -0.62
CA LEU A 59 1.51 14.04 -0.91
C LEU A 59 2.31 15.15 -0.21
N ASP A 60 1.64 16.07 0.47
CA ASP A 60 2.24 17.29 1.04
C ASP A 60 3.01 18.13 -0.01
N ALA A 61 2.43 18.24 -1.21
CA ALA A 61 3.04 18.91 -2.35
C ALA A 61 2.70 20.42 -2.40
N GLU A 62 3.56 21.19 -3.07
CA GLU A 62 3.32 22.61 -3.31
C GLU A 62 2.28 22.81 -4.43
N ASP A 63 2.41 22.05 -5.51
CA ASP A 63 1.52 22.13 -6.67
C ASP A 63 1.16 20.75 -7.22
N VAL A 64 -0.11 20.58 -7.61
CA VAL A 64 -0.59 19.36 -8.27
C VAL A 64 -1.53 19.73 -9.40
N SER A 65 -1.22 19.20 -10.59
CA SER A 65 -2.06 19.32 -11.78
C SER A 65 -2.59 17.96 -12.22
N ARG A 66 -3.88 17.92 -12.58
CA ARG A 66 -4.56 16.71 -13.05
C ARG A 66 -4.37 16.55 -14.55
N HIS A 67 -3.89 15.39 -14.98
CA HIS A 67 -3.63 15.03 -16.39
C HIS A 67 -4.46 13.83 -16.88
N GLY A 68 -5.28 13.25 -16.02
CA GLY A 68 -6.26 12.22 -16.33
C GLY A 68 -7.12 11.91 -15.13
N ASP A 69 -7.99 10.90 -15.23
CA ASP A 69 -8.89 10.51 -14.14
C ASP A 69 -8.13 10.13 -12.86
N GLN A 70 -6.89 9.67 -13.02
CA GLN A 70 -6.07 9.08 -11.99
C GLN A 70 -4.57 9.36 -12.17
N SER A 71 -4.26 10.44 -12.88
CA SER A 71 -2.91 10.77 -13.29
C SER A 71 -2.68 12.25 -13.03
N PHE A 72 -1.59 12.55 -12.35
CA PHE A 72 -1.28 13.90 -11.88
C PHE A 72 0.21 14.18 -12.06
N VAL A 73 0.55 15.45 -12.22
CA VAL A 73 1.92 15.96 -12.14
C VAL A 73 2.04 16.77 -10.86
N VAL A 74 3.03 16.40 -10.05
CA VAL A 74 3.33 16.95 -8.74
C VAL A 74 4.59 17.81 -8.85
N ASP A 75 4.54 19.02 -8.31
CA ASP A 75 5.61 20.02 -8.31
C ASP A 75 6.28 20.17 -9.69
N GLY A 76 5.45 20.16 -10.74
CA GLY A 76 5.84 20.33 -12.14
C GLY A 76 6.73 19.23 -12.76
N THR A 77 7.15 18.22 -12.00
CA THR A 77 8.21 17.29 -12.43
C THR A 77 7.88 15.82 -12.22
N THR A 78 7.06 15.50 -11.21
CA THR A 78 6.82 14.12 -10.80
C THR A 78 5.45 13.64 -11.27
N SER A 79 5.43 12.69 -12.21
CA SER A 79 4.18 12.06 -12.66
C SER A 79 3.78 10.94 -11.71
N VAL A 80 2.58 11.04 -11.13
CA VAL A 80 1.97 10.00 -10.29
C VAL A 80 0.72 9.45 -10.96
N ARG A 81 0.52 8.13 -10.87
CA ARG A 81 -0.64 7.46 -11.46
C ARG A 81 -1.07 6.27 -10.63
N TRP A 82 -2.39 6.12 -10.51
CA TRP A 82 -3.03 4.93 -9.95
C TRP A 82 -3.56 4.01 -11.05
N GLY A 83 -3.56 2.70 -10.77
CA GLY A 83 -4.02 1.67 -11.72
C GLY A 83 -5.53 1.55 -11.87
N SER A 84 -6.30 2.01 -10.87
CA SER A 84 -7.76 2.04 -10.91
C SER A 84 -8.32 3.01 -9.88
N ARG A 85 -9.57 3.50 -10.06
CA ARG A 85 -10.22 4.41 -9.09
C ARG A 85 -10.22 3.83 -7.69
N ALA A 86 -10.36 2.51 -7.59
CA ALA A 86 -10.32 1.79 -6.32
C ALA A 86 -8.97 1.98 -5.61
N ALA A 87 -7.85 1.83 -6.33
CA ALA A 87 -6.51 2.05 -5.76
C ALA A 87 -6.31 3.51 -5.31
N PHE A 88 -6.83 4.46 -6.09
CA PHE A 88 -6.70 5.88 -5.77
C PHE A 88 -7.48 6.26 -4.49
N VAL A 89 -8.73 5.82 -4.38
CA VAL A 89 -9.55 6.01 -3.17
C VAL A 89 -8.88 5.37 -1.95
N ALA A 90 -8.36 4.16 -2.10
CA ALA A 90 -7.66 3.46 -1.02
C ALA A 90 -6.47 4.25 -0.50
N ASP A 91 -5.64 4.78 -1.39
CA ASP A 91 -4.43 5.50 -1.03
C ASP A 91 -4.73 6.87 -0.39
N ILE A 92 -5.72 7.63 -0.88
CA ILE A 92 -6.17 8.88 -0.24
C ILE A 92 -6.69 8.60 1.17
N ALA A 93 -7.54 7.57 1.31
CA ALA A 93 -8.07 7.16 2.61
C ALA A 93 -6.95 6.76 3.58
N ALA A 94 -5.98 5.95 3.11
CA ALA A 94 -4.87 5.50 3.92
C ALA A 94 -4.00 6.68 4.36
N ALA A 95 -3.56 7.53 3.43
CA ALA A 95 -2.69 8.65 3.72
C ALA A 95 -3.29 9.60 4.77
N SER A 96 -4.60 9.85 4.71
CA SER A 96 -5.27 10.67 5.73
C SER A 96 -5.15 10.06 7.14
N LEU A 97 -5.38 8.76 7.29
CA LEU A 97 -5.21 8.05 8.57
C LEU A 97 -3.73 7.96 9.01
N LEU A 98 -2.81 7.80 8.05
CA LEU A 98 -1.38 7.73 8.33
C LEU A 98 -0.86 9.07 8.85
N LYS A 99 -1.30 10.19 8.30
CA LYS A 99 -0.99 11.53 8.82
C LYS A 99 -1.48 11.74 10.25
N GLU A 100 -2.64 11.18 10.60
CA GLU A 100 -3.21 11.27 11.95
C GLU A 100 -2.44 10.42 12.97
N ARG A 101 -1.91 9.25 12.55
CA ARG A 101 -1.35 8.23 13.47
C ARG A 101 0.16 8.14 13.51
N VAL A 102 0.83 8.49 12.42
CA VAL A 102 2.28 8.34 12.25
C VAL A 102 2.93 9.70 12.27
N THR A 103 3.53 10.04 13.42
CA THR A 103 4.33 11.27 13.55
C THR A 103 5.43 11.28 12.49
N GLY A 104 5.52 12.38 11.74
CA GLY A 104 6.49 12.53 10.66
C GLY A 104 6.16 11.74 9.40
N TRP A 105 4.90 11.29 9.20
CA TRP A 105 4.50 10.62 7.95
C TRP A 105 4.92 11.42 6.71
N ALA A 106 4.65 12.73 6.71
CA ALA A 106 4.99 13.65 5.61
C ALA A 106 6.51 13.82 5.40
N GLU A 107 7.33 13.50 6.41
CA GLU A 107 8.79 13.60 6.33
C GLU A 107 9.43 12.37 5.66
N PHE A 108 8.67 11.30 5.43
CA PHE A 108 9.18 10.16 4.68
C PHE A 108 9.35 10.47 3.21
N GLU A 109 10.47 10.01 2.65
CA GLU A 109 10.73 10.04 1.21
C GLU A 109 9.54 9.48 0.41
N TRP A 110 9.25 10.13 -0.72
CA TRP A 110 8.12 9.82 -1.58
C TRP A 110 8.01 8.33 -1.95
N ASP A 111 9.12 7.72 -2.36
CA ASP A 111 9.15 6.30 -2.75
C ASP A 111 8.82 5.38 -1.57
N ARG A 112 9.17 5.80 -0.35
CA ARG A 112 8.89 5.05 0.87
C ARG A 112 7.41 5.10 1.22
N GLN A 113 6.79 6.30 1.18
CA GLN A 113 5.34 6.44 1.36
C GLN A 113 4.57 5.60 0.33
N ARG A 114 4.98 5.69 -0.94
CA ARG A 114 4.37 4.94 -2.04
C ARG A 114 4.48 3.43 -1.86
N SER A 115 5.65 2.95 -1.44
CA SER A 115 5.87 1.53 -1.13
C SER A 115 4.93 1.05 -0.02
N MET A 116 4.82 1.80 1.06
CA MET A 116 3.92 1.48 2.17
C MET A 116 2.45 1.46 1.73
N LEU A 117 1.99 2.47 0.97
CA LEU A 117 0.63 2.52 0.44
C LEU A 117 0.32 1.34 -0.50
N LEU A 118 1.27 0.96 -1.36
CA LEU A 118 1.15 -0.24 -2.19
C LEU A 118 1.04 -1.52 -1.34
N GLY A 119 1.84 -1.61 -0.28
CA GLY A 119 1.76 -2.70 0.70
C GLY A 119 0.40 -2.77 1.40
N LEU A 120 -0.17 -1.62 1.81
CA LEU A 120 -1.50 -1.56 2.43
C LEU A 120 -2.58 -2.06 1.45
N ARG A 121 -2.49 -1.70 0.17
CA ARG A 121 -3.43 -2.18 -0.87
C ARG A 121 -3.40 -3.69 -1.07
N LEU A 122 -2.27 -4.35 -0.79
CA LEU A 122 -2.16 -5.82 -0.79
C LEU A 122 -2.79 -6.47 0.45
N CYS A 123 -3.23 -5.70 1.44
CA CYS A 123 -3.96 -6.20 2.61
C CYS A 123 -5.48 -6.04 2.49
N LEU A 124 -5.98 -5.43 1.40
CA LEU A 124 -7.41 -5.26 1.16
C LEU A 124 -8.07 -6.57 0.76
N ASP A 125 -9.15 -6.92 1.46
CA ASP A 125 -10.02 -8.06 1.19
C ASP A 125 -11.32 -7.66 0.48
N ARG A 126 -11.67 -6.36 0.53
CA ARG A 126 -12.86 -5.77 -0.09
C ARG A 126 -12.48 -4.63 -1.01
N CYS A 127 -13.13 -4.56 -2.16
CA CYS A 127 -12.84 -3.56 -3.18
C CYS A 127 -13.30 -2.16 -2.74
N PRO A 128 -12.42 -1.15 -2.74
CA PRO A 128 -12.77 0.24 -2.43
C PRO A 128 -13.90 0.82 -3.30
N SER A 129 -14.09 0.33 -4.52
CA SER A 129 -15.12 0.84 -5.43
C SER A 129 -16.48 0.15 -5.30
N CYS A 130 -16.54 -1.17 -5.21
CA CYS A 130 -17.80 -1.92 -5.21
C CYS A 130 -18.03 -2.81 -3.97
N ASP A 131 -17.10 -2.82 -3.02
CA ASP A 131 -17.09 -3.69 -1.82
C ASP A 131 -17.06 -5.21 -2.10
N SER A 132 -16.98 -5.65 -3.36
CA SER A 132 -16.80 -7.08 -3.70
C SER A 132 -15.42 -7.61 -3.28
N ALA A 133 -15.24 -8.93 -3.26
CA ALA A 133 -13.98 -9.57 -2.86
C ALA A 133 -12.81 -9.15 -3.76
N VAL A 134 -11.61 -9.16 -3.17
CA VAL A 134 -10.34 -8.90 -3.86
C VAL A 134 -9.55 -10.20 -3.94
N ASP A 135 -9.15 -10.57 -5.16
CA ASP A 135 -8.25 -11.68 -5.40
C ASP A 135 -6.81 -11.19 -5.39
N ILE A 136 -5.94 -11.93 -4.71
CA ILE A 136 -4.51 -11.64 -4.63
C ILE A 136 -3.76 -12.85 -5.18
N THR A 137 -2.92 -12.59 -6.18
CA THR A 137 -2.02 -13.59 -6.74
C THR A 137 -0.59 -13.19 -6.42
N GLU A 138 0.15 -14.10 -5.77
CA GLU A 138 1.58 -13.94 -5.51
C GLU A 138 2.35 -14.98 -6.32
N SER A 139 3.47 -14.58 -6.91
CA SER A 139 4.33 -15.47 -7.67
C SER A 139 5.80 -15.10 -7.51
N ARG A 140 6.67 -16.12 -7.60
CA ARG A 140 8.12 -15.93 -7.61
C ARG A 140 8.63 -16.13 -9.03
N VAL A 141 9.35 -15.14 -9.54
CA VAL A 141 9.99 -15.20 -10.86
C VAL A 141 11.50 -15.31 -10.65
N ASP A 142 12.11 -16.34 -11.23
CA ASP A 142 13.54 -16.63 -11.11
C ASP A 142 14.19 -16.59 -12.52
N PRO A 143 14.50 -15.39 -13.03
CA PRO A 143 15.11 -15.24 -14.34
C PRO A 143 16.61 -15.55 -14.30
N CYS A 144 17.14 -16.19 -15.35
CA CYS A 144 18.55 -16.61 -15.40
C CYS A 144 19.60 -15.48 -15.34
N CYS A 145 19.20 -14.23 -15.62
CA CYS A 145 20.12 -13.09 -15.77
C CYS A 145 19.87 -11.94 -14.77
N GLN A 146 18.91 -12.08 -13.85
CA GLN A 146 18.59 -11.05 -12.86
C GLN A 146 18.37 -11.71 -11.50
N LYS A 147 18.31 -10.90 -10.44
CA LYS A 147 17.93 -11.46 -9.12
C LYS A 147 16.49 -11.98 -9.19
N PRO A 148 16.14 -13.03 -8.45
CA PRO A 148 14.76 -13.46 -8.37
C PRO A 148 13.88 -12.33 -7.83
N HIS A 149 12.60 -12.34 -8.18
CA HIS A 149 11.61 -11.34 -7.76
C HIS A 149 10.38 -12.03 -7.18
N LEU A 150 9.79 -11.43 -6.15
CA LEU A 150 8.41 -11.71 -5.74
C LEU A 150 7.51 -10.69 -6.41
N MET A 151 6.45 -11.18 -7.06
CA MET A 151 5.42 -10.37 -7.67
C MET A 151 4.11 -10.60 -6.92
N ALA A 152 3.34 -9.54 -6.71
CA ALA A 152 1.98 -9.64 -6.24
C ALA A 152 1.06 -8.71 -7.03
N GLN A 153 -0.08 -9.26 -7.42
CA GLN A 153 -1.14 -8.52 -8.06
C GLN A 153 -2.42 -8.70 -7.25
N SER A 154 -3.12 -7.60 -6.97
CA SER A 154 -4.46 -7.64 -6.38
C SER A 154 -5.48 -6.98 -7.30
N VAL A 155 -6.59 -7.66 -7.55
CA VAL A 155 -7.66 -7.23 -8.46
C VAL A 155 -9.01 -7.55 -7.84
N CYS A 156 -9.98 -6.66 -8.02
CA CYS A 156 -11.35 -6.97 -7.62
C CYS A 156 -11.96 -8.08 -8.50
N ALA A 157 -12.55 -9.09 -7.87
CA ALA A 157 -13.16 -10.24 -8.53
C ALA A 157 -14.40 -9.90 -9.39
N ASP A 158 -15.02 -8.75 -9.14
CA ASP A 158 -16.29 -8.35 -9.75
C ASP A 158 -16.11 -7.23 -10.77
N CYS A 159 -15.58 -6.07 -10.36
CA CYS A 159 -15.41 -4.92 -11.25
C CYS A 159 -14.06 -4.90 -11.99
N GLY A 160 -13.15 -5.86 -11.72
CA GLY A 160 -11.84 -5.94 -12.37
C GLY A 160 -10.87 -4.81 -12.02
N ALA A 161 -11.18 -3.96 -11.04
CA ALA A 161 -10.32 -2.87 -10.64
C ALA A 161 -8.96 -3.38 -10.12
N ALA A 162 -7.87 -2.98 -10.76
CA ALA A 162 -6.51 -3.27 -10.32
C ALA A 162 -6.17 -2.47 -9.07
N LEU A 163 -5.90 -3.15 -7.96
CA LEU A 163 -5.61 -2.53 -6.67
C LEU A 163 -4.12 -2.39 -6.45
N ALA A 164 -3.35 -3.45 -6.64
CA ALA A 164 -1.90 -3.42 -6.51
C ALA A 164 -1.25 -4.25 -7.61
N ASP A 165 -0.09 -3.79 -8.06
CA ASP A 165 0.87 -4.54 -8.85
C ASP A 165 2.25 -4.18 -8.27
N ALA A 166 2.88 -5.15 -7.63
CA ALA A 166 4.12 -4.97 -6.90
C ALA A 166 5.14 -6.01 -7.33
N ALA A 167 6.38 -5.57 -7.49
CA ALA A 167 7.52 -6.44 -7.71
C ALA A 167 8.66 -6.02 -6.78
N VAL A 168 9.13 -6.95 -5.97
CA VAL A 168 10.27 -6.74 -5.05
C VAL A 168 11.35 -7.76 -5.35
N VAL A 169 12.61 -7.37 -5.22
CA VAL A 169 13.74 -8.30 -5.36
C VAL A 169 13.66 -9.34 -4.25
N ASP A 170 13.61 -10.62 -4.60
CA ASP A 170 13.69 -11.70 -3.64
C ASP A 170 15.13 -11.88 -3.16
N HIS A 171 15.29 -11.92 -1.84
CA HIS A 171 16.58 -12.14 -1.18
C HIS A 171 16.70 -13.54 -0.56
N GLY A 172 15.74 -14.45 -0.83
CA GLY A 172 15.75 -15.84 -0.36
C GLY A 172 15.45 -16.01 1.13
N LYS A 173 14.72 -15.06 1.75
CA LYS A 173 14.48 -15.02 3.20
C LYS A 173 13.08 -15.47 3.66
N ASP A 174 12.28 -16.10 2.80
CA ASP A 174 10.87 -16.48 3.07
C ASP A 174 9.94 -15.34 3.55
N GLU A 175 10.37 -14.08 3.40
CA GLU A 175 9.62 -12.86 3.75
C GLU A 175 8.53 -12.57 2.71
N SER A 176 7.30 -12.32 3.18
CA SER A 176 6.21 -11.93 2.30
C SER A 176 6.46 -10.59 1.61
N ILE A 177 5.87 -10.40 0.45
CA ILE A 177 5.94 -9.13 -0.28
C ILE A 177 5.31 -7.97 0.52
N ARG A 178 4.25 -8.25 1.30
CA ARG A 178 3.63 -7.27 2.22
C ARG A 178 4.64 -6.78 3.24
N LEU A 179 5.34 -7.71 3.89
CA LEU A 179 6.37 -7.39 4.88
C LEU A 179 7.43 -6.45 4.31
N ARG A 180 7.90 -6.73 3.11
CA ARG A 180 8.92 -5.92 2.42
C ARG A 180 8.44 -4.52 2.07
N LEU A 181 7.20 -4.38 1.59
CA LEU A 181 6.63 -3.08 1.22
C LEU A 181 6.29 -2.21 2.43
N LEU A 182 5.85 -2.82 3.53
CA LEU A 182 5.40 -2.10 4.73
C LEU A 182 6.52 -1.84 5.74
N GLN A 183 7.72 -2.39 5.52
CA GLN A 183 8.92 -2.14 6.30
C GLN A 183 10.02 -1.39 5.53
N SER A 184 9.76 -1.01 4.27
CA SER A 184 10.69 -0.22 3.44
C SER A 184 11.11 1.08 4.11
#